data_AF-L9KX78-F1
#
_entry.id   AF-L9KX78-F1
#
_cell.length_a   1.000
_cell.length_b   1.000
_cell.length_c   1.000
_cell.angle_alpha   90.00
_cell.angle_beta   90.00
_cell.angle_gamma   90.00
#
_symmetry.space_group_name_H-M   'P 1'
#
loop_
_entity.id
_entity.type
_entity.pdbx_description
1 polymer ?
#
loop_
_entity_poly.entity_id
_entity_poly.type
_entity_poly.pdbx_seq_one_letter_code
_entity_poly.pdbx_strand_id
1 'polypeptide(L)'
;MGRELVFALWHRAIKNGKGLHSKKEVPIHRVADISGDTQKAKQFLPFLQRAGRSEAIVEYVFSGSRLKLYLPKETCLITFLLAGIECPRGARNLPGLVQEGEPFSEEAMLFTKELVLQRECLTDSSRQHPVMHLKYRNEVTGYKYERGPG
;
A
#
# COMPACT_ATOMS: atom_id res chain seq x y z
N MET A 1 -28.40 16.41 18.64
CA MET A 1 -28.32 14.94 18.53
C MET A 1 -26.89 14.38 18.49
N GLY A 2 -25.92 14.97 17.74
CA GLY A 2 -24.56 14.41 17.67
C GLY A 2 -23.69 14.51 18.94
N ARG A 3 -23.85 15.57 19.75
CA ARG A 3 -23.01 15.80 20.94
C ARG A 3 -23.26 14.80 22.07
N GLU A 4 -24.51 14.45 22.34
CA GLU A 4 -24.87 13.47 23.39
C GLU A 4 -24.32 12.06 23.09
N LEU A 5 -24.32 11.66 21.81
CA LEU A 5 -23.75 10.38 21.39
C LEU A 5 -22.24 10.32 21.62
N VAL A 6 -21.51 11.40 21.34
CA VAL A 6 -20.06 11.46 21.61
C VAL A 6 -19.79 11.34 23.10
N PHE A 7 -20.56 12.03 23.95
CA PHE A 7 -20.43 11.91 25.41
C PHE A 7 -20.73 10.49 25.90
N ALA A 8 -21.80 9.86 25.40
CA ALA A 8 -22.14 8.48 25.77
C ALA A 8 -21.05 7.47 25.37
N LEU A 9 -20.46 7.62 24.17
CA LEU A 9 -19.35 6.79 23.72
C LEU A 9 -18.07 7.03 24.55
N TRP A 10 -17.80 8.28 24.93
CA TRP A 10 -16.67 8.63 25.77
C TRP A 10 -16.77 8.00 27.17
N HIS A 11 -17.93 8.12 27.83
CA HIS A 11 -18.18 7.45 29.11
C HIS A 11 -18.05 5.92 28.99
N ARG A 12 -18.49 5.33 27.88
CA ARG A 12 -18.31 3.90 27.61
C ARG A 12 -16.83 3.53 27.43
N ALA A 13 -16.02 4.38 26.82
CA ALA A 13 -14.59 4.15 26.64
C ALA A 13 -13.84 4.22 27.99
N ILE A 14 -14.20 5.18 28.85
CA ILE A 14 -13.68 5.27 30.23
C ILE A 14 -14.04 4.04 31.03
N LYS A 15 -15.34 3.71 31.08
CA LYS A 15 -15.85 2.59 31.88
C LYS A 15 -15.17 1.27 31.51
N ASN A 16 -14.88 1.07 30.23
CA ASN A 16 -14.24 -0.15 29.72
C ASN A 16 -12.71 -0.06 29.62
N GLY A 17 -12.09 1.06 30.01
CA GLY A 17 -10.65 1.27 29.94
C GLY A 17 -10.07 1.05 28.54
N LYS A 18 -10.74 1.57 27.50
CA LYS A 18 -10.32 1.40 26.09
C LYS A 18 -9.38 2.52 25.63
N GLY A 19 -8.39 2.17 24.82
CA GLY A 19 -7.46 3.14 24.20
C GLY A 19 -6.74 3.98 25.26
N LEU A 20 -6.85 5.30 25.16
CA LEU A 20 -6.26 6.26 26.10
C LEU A 20 -6.72 6.05 27.56
N HIS A 21 -7.91 5.50 27.76
CA HIS A 21 -8.44 5.24 29.11
C HIS A 21 -7.95 3.89 29.68
N SER A 22 -7.13 3.15 28.94
CA SER A 22 -6.52 1.93 29.44
C SER A 22 -5.41 2.25 30.44
N LYS A 23 -5.30 1.42 31.49
CA LYS A 23 -4.16 1.44 32.41
C LYS A 23 -2.97 0.64 31.89
N LYS A 24 -3.12 0.00 30.72
CA LYS A 24 -2.06 -0.76 30.07
C LYS A 24 -1.05 0.19 29.45
N GLU A 25 0.20 -0.24 29.35
CA GLU A 25 1.22 0.52 28.63
C GLU A 25 0.80 0.74 27.17
N VAL A 26 1.12 1.93 26.67
CA VAL A 26 0.82 2.30 25.29
C VAL A 26 1.67 1.42 24.37
N PRO A 27 1.05 0.67 23.44
CA PRO A 27 1.81 -0.17 22.52
C PRO A 27 2.72 0.69 21.65
N ILE A 28 4.03 0.45 21.73
CA ILE A 28 5.02 1.09 20.87
C ILE A 28 5.01 0.37 19.53
N HIS A 29 4.60 1.07 18.48
CA HIS A 29 4.63 0.56 17.12
C HIS A 29 5.93 0.99 16.46
N ARG A 30 6.79 0.03 16.12
CA ARG A 30 8.02 0.28 15.35
C ARG A 30 7.79 -0.15 13.92
N VAL A 31 7.86 0.79 13.00
CA VAL A 31 7.70 0.53 11.57
C VAL A 31 9.00 0.89 10.87
N ALA A 32 9.61 -0.07 10.19
CA ALA A 32 10.82 0.16 9.41
C ALA A 32 10.46 0.67 8.00
N ASP A 33 11.01 1.81 7.58
CA ASP A 33 10.85 2.29 6.21
C ASP A 33 12.04 1.90 5.34
N ILE A 34 11.80 1.02 4.36
CA ILE A 34 12.80 0.59 3.36
C ILE A 34 12.44 1.08 1.95
N SER A 35 11.37 1.86 1.80
CA SER A 35 10.78 2.24 0.51
C SER A 35 11.68 3.14 -0.36
N GLY A 36 12.65 3.83 0.24
CA GLY A 36 13.60 4.73 -0.44
C GLY A 36 15.06 4.26 -0.44
N ASP A 37 15.36 3.09 0.12
CA ASP A 37 16.73 2.60 0.31
C ASP A 37 16.98 1.34 -0.52
N THR A 38 17.66 1.51 -1.65
CA THR A 38 17.99 0.42 -2.58
C THR A 38 18.84 -0.67 -1.93
N GLN A 39 19.72 -0.33 -0.99
CA GLN A 39 20.56 -1.34 -0.32
C GLN A 39 19.73 -2.20 0.62
N LYS A 40 18.89 -1.58 1.45
CA LYS A 40 17.96 -2.31 2.33
C LYS A 40 16.94 -3.12 1.55
N ALA A 41 16.42 -2.58 0.46
CA ALA A 41 15.50 -3.30 -0.42
C ALA A 41 16.12 -4.59 -0.97
N LYS A 42 17.38 -4.54 -1.43
CA LYS A 42 18.12 -5.72 -1.89
C LYS A 42 18.33 -6.77 -0.79
N GLN A 43 18.58 -6.33 0.44
CA GLN A 43 18.73 -7.23 1.59
C GLN A 43 17.39 -7.87 2.00
N PHE A 44 16.29 -7.16 1.84
CA PHE A 44 14.95 -7.61 2.25
C PHE A 44 14.27 -8.49 1.19
N LEU A 45 14.58 -8.27 -0.09
CA LEU A 45 13.96 -8.97 -1.22
C LEU A 45 13.95 -10.51 -1.10
N PRO A 46 15.05 -11.20 -0.69
CA PRO A 46 15.03 -12.66 -0.55
C PRO A 46 14.01 -13.16 0.48
N PHE A 47 13.70 -12.37 1.51
CA PHE A 47 12.69 -12.72 2.51
C PHE A 47 11.29 -12.65 1.92
N LEU A 48 10.99 -11.60 1.15
CA LEU A 48 9.71 -11.44 0.45
C LEU A 48 9.51 -12.53 -0.61
N GLN A 49 10.57 -12.88 -1.35
CA GLN A 49 10.51 -13.95 -2.36
C GLN A 49 10.17 -15.31 -1.73
N ARG A 50 10.80 -15.64 -0.58
CA ARG A 50 10.52 -16.89 0.15
C ARG A 50 9.16 -16.90 0.83
N ALA A 51 8.69 -15.75 1.32
CA ALA A 51 7.35 -15.62 1.90
C ALA A 51 6.25 -15.84 0.85
N GLY A 52 6.56 -15.58 -0.42
CA GLY A 52 5.65 -15.76 -1.54
C GLY A 52 4.55 -14.71 -1.54
N ARG A 53 3.37 -15.08 -1.00
CA ARG A 53 2.24 -14.16 -0.87
C ARG A 53 2.27 -13.47 0.49
N SER A 54 2.32 -12.14 0.50
CA SER A 54 2.32 -11.31 1.70
C SER A 54 1.10 -10.40 1.73
N GLU A 55 0.44 -10.35 2.89
CA GLU A 55 -0.60 -9.37 3.18
C GLU A 55 0.01 -7.99 3.32
N ALA A 56 -0.61 -7.01 2.67
CA ALA A 56 -0.13 -5.65 2.65
C ALA A 56 -1.29 -4.65 2.67
N ILE A 57 -1.02 -3.44 3.15
CA ILE A 57 -1.95 -2.30 3.11
C ILE A 57 -1.33 -1.24 2.21
N VAL A 58 -2.11 -0.70 1.26
CA VAL A 58 -1.63 0.39 0.42
C VAL A 58 -1.66 1.71 1.20
N GLU A 59 -0.49 2.20 1.56
CA GLU A 59 -0.32 3.47 2.27
C GLU A 59 -0.32 4.67 1.34
N TYR A 60 0.28 4.52 0.15
CA TYR A 60 0.43 5.61 -0.80
C TYR A 60 0.50 5.11 -2.24
N VAL A 61 0.06 5.96 -3.19
CA VAL A 61 0.12 5.71 -4.63
C VAL A 61 0.97 6.80 -5.27
N PHE A 62 2.14 6.43 -5.79
CA PHE A 62 3.06 7.35 -6.48
C PHE A 62 2.69 7.56 -7.95
N SER A 63 2.17 6.52 -8.60
CA SER A 63 1.69 6.51 -9.98
C SER A 63 0.74 5.33 -10.18
N GLY A 64 0.18 5.15 -11.39
CA GLY A 64 -0.69 4.01 -11.69
C GLY A 64 -0.07 2.63 -11.43
N SER A 65 1.26 2.50 -11.45
CA SER A 65 1.96 1.22 -11.22
C SER A 65 2.89 1.18 -10.01
N ARG A 66 3.10 2.30 -9.31
CA ARG A 66 4.06 2.38 -8.21
C ARG A 66 3.37 2.76 -6.91
N LEU A 67 3.48 1.89 -5.91
CA LEU A 67 2.75 1.98 -4.65
C LEU A 67 3.69 1.89 -3.44
N LYS A 68 3.30 2.51 -2.31
CA LYS A 68 3.92 2.28 -1.00
C LYS A 68 3.02 1.34 -0.22
N LEU A 69 3.59 0.24 0.26
CA LEU A 69 2.86 -0.79 0.97
C LEU A 69 3.38 -0.94 2.39
N TYR A 70 2.49 -1.05 3.35
CA TYR A 70 2.78 -1.52 4.70
C TYR A 70 2.57 -3.03 4.78
N LEU A 71 3.57 -3.76 5.24
CA LEU A 71 3.51 -5.19 5.51
C LEU A 71 3.35 -5.43 7.01
N PRO A 72 2.16 -5.80 7.50
CA PRO A 72 1.90 -5.91 8.95
C PRO A 72 2.75 -6.98 9.63
N LYS A 73 3.01 -8.10 8.95
CA LYS A 73 3.78 -9.23 9.49
C LYS A 73 5.26 -8.87 9.67
N GLU A 74 5.81 -8.12 8.73
CA GLU A 74 7.20 -7.67 8.74
C GLU A 74 7.37 -6.31 9.42
N THR A 75 6.27 -5.62 9.77
CA THR A 75 6.25 -4.28 10.36
C THR A 75 7.09 -3.28 9.56
N CYS A 76 6.98 -3.31 8.22
CA CYS A 76 7.81 -2.48 7.35
C CYS A 76 7.05 -1.86 6.18
N LEU A 77 7.60 -0.77 5.65
CA LEU A 77 7.11 -0.06 4.48
C LEU A 77 8.02 -0.31 3.29
N ILE A 78 7.43 -0.73 2.17
CA ILE A 78 8.15 -1.03 0.93
C ILE A 78 7.61 -0.20 -0.24
N THR A 79 8.45 0.02 -1.24
CA THR A 79 7.98 0.48 -2.56
C THR A 79 7.73 -0.75 -3.43
N PHE A 80 6.54 -0.83 -4.01
CA PHE A 80 6.10 -1.92 -4.86
C PHE A 80 5.81 -1.40 -6.27
N LEU A 81 6.32 -2.10 -7.29
CA LEU A 81 6.00 -1.84 -8.69
C LEU A 81 5.16 -3.00 -9.23
N LEU A 82 4.04 -2.69 -9.88
CA LEU A 82 3.23 -3.68 -10.59
C LEU A 82 4.05 -4.23 -11.77
N ALA A 83 4.26 -5.55 -11.79
CA ALA A 83 5.00 -6.18 -12.88
C ALA A 83 4.09 -6.53 -14.07
N GLY A 84 4.70 -6.55 -15.26
CA GLY A 84 4.02 -6.94 -16.50
C GLY A 84 3.15 -5.86 -17.13
N ILE A 85 3.17 -4.63 -16.59
CA ILE A 85 2.48 -3.47 -17.15
C ILE A 85 3.43 -2.28 -17.26
N GLU A 86 3.09 -1.37 -18.16
CA GLU A 86 3.69 -0.04 -18.24
C GLU A 86 2.58 0.99 -18.00
N CYS A 87 2.83 1.94 -17.10
CA CYS A 87 1.87 3.01 -16.82
C CYS A 87 2.48 4.35 -17.21
N PRO A 88 1.67 5.28 -17.76
CA PRO A 88 2.16 6.59 -18.16
C PRO A 88 2.80 7.32 -16.99
N ARG A 89 3.93 7.97 -17.25
CA ARG A 89 4.71 8.70 -16.25
C ARG A 89 4.18 10.12 -16.11
N GLY A 90 3.92 10.52 -14.88
CA GLY A 90 3.53 11.89 -14.55
C GLY A 90 4.67 12.90 -14.78
N ALA A 91 4.31 14.17 -14.87
CA ALA A 91 5.26 15.26 -15.03
C ALA A 91 6.29 15.29 -13.89
N ARG A 92 7.53 15.66 -14.20
CA ARG A 92 8.62 15.77 -13.23
C ARG A 92 9.33 17.11 -13.40
N ASN A 93 9.23 17.95 -12.37
CA ASN A 93 9.95 19.21 -12.26
C ASN A 93 11.05 19.08 -11.20
N LEU A 94 12.26 18.75 -11.65
CA LEU A 94 13.47 18.79 -10.84
C LEU A 94 14.35 19.96 -11.30
N PRO A 95 15.22 20.52 -10.43
CA PRO A 95 16.21 21.50 -10.86
C PRO A 95 17.05 20.93 -12.01
N GLY A 96 16.94 21.54 -13.20
CA GLY A 96 17.66 21.11 -14.40
C GLY A 96 16.98 20.02 -15.24
N LEU A 97 15.80 19.53 -14.85
CA LEU A 97 15.02 18.57 -15.64
C LEU A 97 13.51 18.87 -15.50
N VAL A 98 12.94 19.46 -16.55
CA VAL A 98 11.50 19.60 -16.73
C VAL A 98 11.06 18.55 -17.74
N GLN A 99 10.24 17.60 -17.29
CA GLN A 99 9.66 16.57 -18.13
C GLN A 99 8.15 16.67 -18.03
N GLU A 100 7.50 16.91 -19.17
CA GLU A 100 6.04 16.88 -19.27
C GLU A 100 5.52 15.47 -19.00
N GLY A 101 4.31 15.40 -18.44
CA GLY A 101 3.66 14.13 -18.16
C GLY A 101 3.20 13.46 -19.45
N GLU A 102 3.31 12.14 -19.49
CA GLU A 102 2.71 11.34 -20.55
C GLU A 102 1.17 11.43 -20.45
N PRO A 103 0.44 11.37 -21.59
CA PRO A 103 -1.02 11.41 -21.59
C PRO A 103 -1.62 10.32 -20.67
N PHE A 104 -2.73 10.64 -20.00
CA PHE A 104 -3.43 9.76 -19.07
C PHE A 104 -2.69 9.37 -17.78
N SER A 105 -1.53 9.99 -17.51
CA SER A 105 -0.74 9.68 -16.30
C SER A 105 -1.44 10.03 -15.00
N GLU A 106 -2.19 11.13 -14.97
CA GLU A 106 -2.94 11.56 -13.78
C GLU A 106 -4.17 10.66 -13.57
N GLU A 107 -4.90 10.33 -14.63
CA GLU A 107 -6.07 9.46 -14.62
C GLU A 107 -5.70 8.04 -14.18
N ALA A 108 -4.57 7.51 -14.66
CA ALA A 108 -4.07 6.20 -14.24
C ALA A 108 -3.70 6.17 -12.75
N MET A 109 -3.09 7.26 -12.24
CA MET A 109 -2.80 7.41 -10.82
C MET A 109 -4.09 7.49 -9.99
N LEU A 110 -5.05 8.31 -10.42
CA LEU A 110 -6.35 8.48 -9.75
C LEU A 110 -7.14 7.18 -9.71
N PHE A 111 -7.23 6.46 -10.83
CA PHE A 111 -7.87 5.15 -10.91
C PHE A 111 -7.30 4.18 -9.87
N THR A 112 -5.97 4.09 -9.82
CA THR A 112 -5.27 3.21 -8.87
C THR A 112 -5.54 3.66 -7.43
N LYS A 113 -5.47 4.96 -7.17
CA LYS A 113 -5.73 5.54 -5.85
C LYS A 113 -7.15 5.23 -5.35
N GLU A 114 -8.17 5.44 -6.18
CA GLU A 114 -9.56 5.15 -5.82
C GLU A 114 -9.81 3.66 -5.61
N LEU A 115 -9.09 2.81 -6.35
CA LEU A 115 -9.25 1.36 -6.29
C LEU A 115 -8.52 0.72 -5.10
N VAL A 116 -7.39 1.26 -4.66
CA VAL A 116 -6.53 0.51 -3.72
C VAL A 116 -6.06 1.28 -2.49
N LEU A 117 -6.15 2.62 -2.45
CA LEU A 117 -5.63 3.41 -1.33
C LEU A 117 -6.31 3.02 -0.02
N GLN A 118 -5.50 2.80 1.03
CA GLN A 118 -5.96 2.39 2.37
C GLN A 118 -6.80 1.11 2.36
N ARG A 119 -6.49 0.17 1.43
CA ARG A 119 -7.11 -1.16 1.35
C ARG A 119 -6.08 -2.27 1.53
N GLU A 120 -6.56 -3.41 2.02
CA GLU A 120 -5.80 -4.66 2.14
C GLU A 120 -5.62 -5.34 0.78
N CYS A 121 -4.42 -5.86 0.53
CA CYS A 121 -4.08 -6.58 -0.69
C CYS A 121 -3.13 -7.75 -0.38
N LEU A 122 -3.00 -8.66 -1.34
CA LEU A 122 -2.01 -9.73 -1.35
C LEU A 122 -0.98 -9.41 -2.42
N THR A 123 0.26 -9.24 -2.00
CA THR A 123 1.40 -9.12 -2.91
C THR A 123 2.04 -10.48 -3.10
N ASP A 124 2.37 -10.83 -4.32
CA ASP A 124 3.12 -12.04 -4.66
C ASP A 124 4.50 -11.63 -5.17
N SER A 125 5.52 -11.88 -4.34
CA SER A 125 6.92 -11.60 -4.66
C SER A 125 7.70 -12.87 -5.00
N SER A 126 7.05 -14.04 -5.09
CA SER A 126 7.71 -15.32 -5.41
C SER A 126 8.23 -15.39 -6.85
N ARG A 127 7.61 -14.61 -7.75
CA ARG A 127 7.95 -14.58 -9.17
C ARG A 127 9.00 -13.51 -9.44
N GLN A 128 9.75 -13.69 -10.53
CA GLN A 128 10.66 -12.67 -11.06
C GLN A 128 9.94 -11.33 -11.35
N HIS A 129 8.62 -11.38 -11.48
CA HIS A 129 7.71 -10.26 -11.71
C HIS A 129 6.69 -10.17 -10.55
N PRO A 130 6.83 -9.19 -9.62
CA PRO A 130 5.92 -9.05 -8.49
C PRO A 130 4.49 -8.67 -8.93
N VAL A 131 3.49 -9.42 -8.46
CA VAL A 131 2.07 -9.21 -8.82
C VAL A 131 1.27 -8.83 -7.58
N MET A 132 0.38 -7.85 -7.71
CA MET A 132 -0.56 -7.49 -6.65
C MET A 132 -1.94 -8.06 -6.96
N HIS A 133 -2.52 -8.77 -6.00
CA HIS A 133 -3.91 -9.23 -6.03
C HIS A 133 -4.68 -8.45 -4.98
N LEU A 134 -5.74 -7.76 -5.38
CA LEU A 134 -6.61 -7.08 -4.44
C LEU A 134 -7.46 -8.11 -3.71
N LYS A 135 -7.52 -8.02 -2.38
CA LYS A 135 -8.52 -8.76 -1.61
C LYS A 135 -9.82 -7.98 -1.71
N TYR A 136 -10.58 -8.15 -2.80
CA TYR A 136 -11.97 -7.72 -2.78
C TYR A 136 -12.75 -8.65 -1.85
N ARG A 137 -13.55 -8.05 -0.97
CA ARG A 137 -14.48 -8.68 -0.03
C ARG A 137 -14.98 -10.03 -0.58
N ASN A 138 -14.45 -11.14 -0.04
CA ASN A 138 -14.82 -12.53 -0.32
C ASN A 138 -14.66 -13.08 -1.75
N GLU A 139 -13.99 -12.41 -2.69
CA GLU A 139 -13.64 -13.02 -3.99
C GLU A 139 -12.26 -12.55 -4.47
N VAL A 140 -11.35 -13.51 -4.73
CA VAL A 140 -10.05 -13.24 -5.34
C VAL A 140 -10.27 -13.07 -6.84
N THR A 141 -10.59 -11.85 -7.28
CA THR A 141 -10.58 -11.52 -8.71
C THR A 141 -9.15 -11.20 -9.14
N GLY A 142 -8.52 -12.17 -9.81
CA GLY A 142 -7.27 -11.96 -10.52
C GLY A 142 -7.53 -11.21 -11.82
N TYR A 143 -7.00 -9.99 -11.96
CA TYR A 143 -6.92 -9.35 -13.26
C TYR A 143 -5.82 -10.05 -14.07
N LYS A 144 -6.19 -11.05 -14.86
CA LYS A 144 -5.32 -11.59 -15.91
C LYS A 144 -5.34 -10.61 -17.07
N TYR A 145 -4.19 -10.01 -17.37
CA TYR A 145 -4.00 -9.32 -18.64
C TYR A 145 -3.85 -10.37 -19.74
N GLU A 146 -4.86 -10.51 -20.60
CA GLU A 146 -4.73 -11.29 -21.83
C GLU A 146 -3.93 -10.47 -22.85
N ARG A 147 -2.83 -11.05 -23.33
CA ARG A 147 -2.02 -10.48 -24.41
C ARG A 147 -2.91 -10.34 -25.65
N GLY A 148 -3.11 -9.12 -26.14
CA GLY A 148 -3.62 -8.90 -27.50
C GLY A 148 -2.70 -9.54 -28.53
N PRO A 149 -3.23 -9.98 -29.69
CA PRO A 149 -2.43 -10.59 -30.74
C PRO A 149 -1.42 -9.58 -31.27
N GLY A 150 -0.16 -10.01 -31.37
CA GLY A 150 0.95 -9.23 -31.92
C GLY A 150 1.00 -9.20 -33.44
#